data_AF-A0A9D7NCS6-F1
#
_entry.id   AF-A0A9D7NCS6-F1
#
_cell.length_a   1.000
_cell.length_b   1.000
_cell.length_c   1.000
_cell.angle_alpha   90.00
_cell.angle_beta   90.00
_cell.angle_gamma   90.00
#
_symmetry.space_group_name_H-M   'P 1'
#
loop_
_entity.id
_entity.type
_entity.pdbx_description
1 polymer ?
#
loop_
_entity_poly.entity_id
_entity_poly.type
_entity_poly.pdbx_seq_one_letter_code
_entity_poly.pdbx_strand_id
1 'polypeptide(L)'
;MPNSFPPFRADLFVLFILLGIAQGLFLSYFFLRQKETANRYFGLTLLVMSILVFDVWLGYSNLMFQTLWLVDFSEPGNFVFAPALYLALQAYLGEKSGRFTWLHFAPAGIYFLYSCFALYSLPIPLQIQQQH
;
A
#
# COMPACT_ATOMS: atom_id res chain seq x y z
N MET A 1 -17.44 13.71 -25.99
CA MET A 1 -16.12 13.57 -25.32
C MET A 1 -15.52 12.28 -25.87
N PRO A 2 -14.22 12.18 -26.19
CA PRO A 2 -13.69 10.88 -26.60
C PRO A 2 -13.75 9.96 -25.38
N ASN A 3 -14.68 9.01 -25.41
CA ASN A 3 -15.03 8.09 -24.32
C ASN A 3 -13.98 6.97 -24.14
N SER A 4 -12.74 7.21 -24.51
CA SER A 4 -11.68 6.20 -24.49
C SER A 4 -10.66 6.57 -23.42
N PHE A 5 -10.58 5.75 -22.37
CA PHE A 5 -9.50 5.81 -21.41
C PHE A 5 -8.13 5.79 -22.12
N PRO A 6 -7.11 6.45 -21.56
CA PRO A 6 -5.77 6.39 -22.12
C PRO A 6 -5.31 4.93 -22.24
N PRO A 7 -4.62 4.56 -23.33
CA PRO A 7 -4.15 3.19 -23.52
C PRO A 7 -3.11 2.84 -22.45
N PHE A 8 -3.00 1.53 -22.18
CA PHE A 8 -1.99 0.98 -21.27
C PHE A 8 -0.60 1.43 -21.72
N ARG A 9 0.12 2.11 -20.82
CA ARG A 9 1.53 2.43 -21.06
C ARG A 9 2.34 1.19 -20.72
N ALA A 10 3.10 0.67 -21.68
CA ALA A 10 3.98 -0.49 -21.54
C ALA A 10 5.41 -0.09 -21.89
N ASP A 11 6.17 0.36 -20.91
CA ASP A 11 7.58 0.70 -21.07
C ASP A 11 8.45 -0.05 -20.05
N LEU A 12 9.76 0.18 -20.14
CA LEU A 12 10.73 -0.45 -19.24
C LEU A 12 10.46 -0.11 -17.76
N PHE A 13 9.91 1.07 -17.47
CA PHE A 13 9.62 1.49 -16.11
C PHE A 13 8.46 0.70 -15.51
N VAL A 14 7.38 0.47 -16.26
CA VAL A 14 6.25 -0.39 -15.85
C VAL A 14 6.72 -1.78 -15.49
N LEU A 15 7.61 -2.36 -16.30
CA LEU A 15 8.18 -3.69 -16.04
C LEU A 15 9.10 -3.67 -14.82
N PHE A 16 9.94 -2.65 -14.67
CA PHE A 16 10.85 -2.52 -13.54
C PHE A 16 10.10 -2.37 -12.21
N ILE A 17 9.06 -1.53 -12.18
CA ILE A 17 8.20 -1.37 -11.01
C ILE A 17 7.50 -2.69 -10.68
N LEU A 18 6.98 -3.40 -11.70
CA LEU A 18 6.33 -4.71 -11.50
C LEU A 18 7.29 -5.75 -10.93
N LEU A 19 8.55 -5.78 -11.38
CA LEU A 19 9.59 -6.63 -10.82
C LEU A 19 9.87 -6.29 -9.34
N GLY A 20 9.92 -5.01 -9.00
CA GLY A 20 10.06 -4.55 -7.61
C GLY A 20 8.89 -5.00 -6.73
N ILE A 21 7.65 -4.91 -7.23
CA ILE A 21 6.46 -5.41 -6.53
C ILE A 21 6.55 -6.92 -6.31
N ALA A 22 6.87 -7.68 -7.36
CA ALA A 22 7.02 -9.14 -7.28
C ALA A 22 8.11 -9.55 -6.28
N GLN A 23 9.26 -8.88 -6.29
CA GLN A 23 10.34 -9.09 -5.33
C GLN A 23 9.88 -8.79 -3.90
N GLY A 24 9.21 -7.65 -3.68
CA GLY A 24 8.72 -7.25 -2.37
C GLY A 24 7.70 -8.24 -1.79
N LEU A 25 6.76 -8.71 -2.61
CA LEU A 25 5.76 -9.71 -2.22
C LEU A 25 6.41 -11.06 -1.88
N PHE A 26 7.38 -11.49 -2.70
CA PHE A 26 8.12 -12.73 -2.46
C PHE A 26 8.87 -12.70 -1.12
N LEU A 27 9.62 -11.61 -0.87
CA LEU A 27 10.36 -11.44 0.38
C LEU A 27 9.42 -11.31 1.57
N SER A 28 8.36 -10.51 1.45
CA SER A 28 7.34 -10.34 2.48
C SER A 28 6.77 -11.70 2.92
N TYR A 29 6.38 -12.54 1.96
CA TYR A 29 5.87 -13.89 2.23
C TYR A 29 6.86 -14.74 3.03
N PHE A 30 8.14 -14.71 2.66
CA PHE A 30 9.18 -15.45 3.36
C PHE A 30 9.39 -14.95 4.79
N PHE A 31 9.46 -13.63 4.98
CA PHE A 31 9.71 -13.00 6.27
C PHE A 31 8.53 -13.15 7.25
N LEU A 32 7.29 -13.09 6.77
CA LEU A 32 6.09 -13.30 7.58
C LEU A 32 6.00 -14.73 8.16
N ARG A 33 6.61 -15.73 7.50
CA ARG A 33 6.63 -17.13 7.95
C ARG A 33 7.70 -17.41 9.01
N GLN A 34 8.60 -16.48 9.27
CA GLN A 34 9.65 -16.66 10.27
C GLN A 34 9.06 -16.66 11.69
N LYS A 35 9.77 -17.27 12.64
CA LYS A 35 9.38 -17.30 14.07
C LYS A 35 9.69 -15.98 14.76
N GLU A 36 10.79 -15.34 14.37
CA GLU A 36 11.25 -14.07 14.93
C GLU A 36 10.26 -12.93 14.64
N THR A 37 9.88 -12.20 15.68
CA THR A 37 8.95 -11.07 15.58
C THR A 37 9.50 -9.95 14.71
N ALA A 38 10.81 -9.68 14.77
CA ALA A 38 11.49 -8.70 13.92
C ALA A 38 11.29 -8.99 12.43
N ASN A 39 11.50 -10.26 12.05
CA ASN A 39 11.30 -10.71 10.68
C ASN A 39 9.83 -10.59 10.24
N ARG A 40 8.87 -10.84 11.14
CA ARG A 40 7.45 -10.63 10.83
C ARG A 40 7.10 -9.17 10.59
N TYR A 41 7.58 -8.25 11.45
CA TYR A 41 7.36 -6.82 11.27
C TYR A 41 8.02 -6.29 9.99
N PHE A 42 9.22 -6.79 9.68
CA PHE A 42 9.89 -6.47 8.42
C PHE A 42 9.12 -7.02 7.21
N GLY A 43 8.60 -8.25 7.29
CA GLY A 43 7.74 -8.84 6.27
C GLY A 43 6.45 -8.04 6.05
N LEU A 44 5.82 -7.55 7.13
CA LEU A 44 4.67 -6.64 7.05
C LEU A 44 5.03 -5.31 6.39
N THR A 45 6.20 -4.75 6.72
CA THR A 45 6.70 -3.52 6.10
C THR A 45 6.88 -3.68 4.59
N LEU A 46 7.46 -4.81 4.16
CA LEU A 46 7.61 -5.14 2.74
C LEU A 46 6.25 -5.33 2.06
N LEU A 47 5.27 -5.96 2.72
CA LEU A 47 3.92 -6.14 2.17
C LEU A 47 3.27 -4.78 1.88
N VAL A 48 3.27 -3.90 2.87
CA VAL A 48 2.70 -2.56 2.76
C VAL A 48 3.41 -1.76 1.68
N MET A 49 4.74 -1.83 1.62
CA MET A 49 5.51 -1.18 0.55
C MET A 49 5.16 -1.71 -0.84
N SER A 50 5.00 -3.02 -1.01
CA SER A 50 4.54 -3.59 -2.29
C SER A 50 3.16 -3.09 -2.69
N ILE A 51 2.24 -2.91 -1.73
CA ILE A 51 0.90 -2.35 -1.96
C ILE A 51 0.98 -0.88 -2.39
N LEU A 52 1.79 -0.07 -1.71
CA LEU A 52 1.99 1.35 -2.05
C LEU A 52 2.62 1.51 -3.45
N VAL A 53 3.61 0.68 -3.78
CA VAL A 53 4.26 0.70 -5.10
C VAL A 53 3.31 0.18 -6.20
N PHE A 54 2.40 -0.75 -5.88
CA PHE A 54 1.37 -1.20 -6.82
C PHE A 54 0.41 -0.07 -7.22
N ASP A 55 0.09 0.82 -6.30
CA ASP A 55 -0.72 2.01 -6.58
C ASP A 55 -0.01 2.96 -7.56
N VAL A 56 1.29 3.19 -7.34
CA VAL A 56 2.15 3.94 -8.28
C VAL A 56 2.20 3.27 -9.65
N TRP A 57 2.25 1.94 -9.70
CA TRP A 57 2.22 1.17 -10.95
C TRP A 57 0.90 1.34 -11.70
N LEU A 58 -0.25 1.31 -11.01
CA LEU A 58 -1.56 1.56 -11.60
C LEU A 58 -1.66 2.96 -12.19
N GLY A 59 -1.17 3.98 -11.47
CA GLY A 59 -1.13 5.36 -11.95
C GLY A 59 -0.22 5.51 -13.19
N TYR A 60 1.00 4.97 -13.12
CA TYR A 60 1.98 5.10 -14.19
C TYR A 60 1.59 4.36 -15.48
N SER A 61 0.94 3.19 -15.35
CA SER A 61 0.50 2.37 -16.49
C SER A 61 -0.81 2.83 -17.14
N ASN A 62 -1.42 3.91 -16.64
CA ASN A 62 -2.77 4.38 -16.98
C ASN A 62 -3.90 3.40 -16.61
N LEU A 63 -3.62 2.30 -15.90
CA LEU A 63 -4.66 1.38 -15.44
C LEU A 63 -5.53 1.98 -14.34
N MET A 64 -5.04 2.98 -13.61
CA MET A 64 -5.82 3.70 -12.60
C MET A 64 -7.14 4.26 -13.17
N PHE A 65 -7.14 4.73 -14.43
CA PHE A 65 -8.35 5.21 -15.10
C PHE A 65 -9.41 4.12 -15.30
N GLN A 66 -9.01 2.85 -15.37
CA GLN A 66 -9.91 1.70 -15.47
C GLN A 66 -10.27 1.13 -14.08
N THR A 67 -9.47 1.44 -13.06
CA THR A 67 -9.63 0.99 -11.67
C THR A 67 -9.87 2.17 -10.73
N LEU A 68 -10.67 3.16 -11.13
CA LEU A 68 -10.99 4.34 -10.30
C LEU A 68 -11.64 3.97 -8.96
N TRP A 69 -12.34 2.83 -8.91
CA TRP A 69 -12.87 2.27 -7.67
C TRP A 69 -11.78 1.81 -6.68
N LEU A 70 -10.52 1.81 -7.09
CA LEU A 70 -9.36 1.47 -6.28
C LEU A 70 -8.44 2.69 -6.04
N VAL A 71 -8.88 3.88 -6.46
CA VAL A 71 -8.11 5.12 -6.28
C VAL A 71 -7.88 5.37 -4.79
N ASP A 72 -6.65 5.76 -4.46
CA ASP A 72 -6.22 6.11 -3.09
C ASP A 72 -6.40 4.96 -2.07
N PHE A 73 -6.60 3.71 -2.51
CA PHE A 73 -6.75 2.57 -1.59
C PHE A 73 -5.50 2.32 -0.75
N SER A 74 -4.35 2.76 -1.25
CA SER A 74 -3.05 2.55 -0.64
C SER A 74 -2.77 3.55 0.49
N GLU A 75 -3.54 4.65 0.59
CA GLU A 75 -3.35 5.72 1.58
C GLU A 75 -3.34 5.24 3.04
N PRO A 76 -4.26 4.36 3.50
CA PRO A 76 -4.18 3.79 4.85
C PRO A 76 -2.85 3.05 5.08
N GLY A 77 -2.28 2.47 4.03
CA GLY A 77 -0.97 1.82 4.04
C GLY A 77 0.17 2.75 4.43
N ASN A 78 0.11 4.04 4.08
CA ASN A 78 1.12 5.03 4.49
C ASN A 78 1.19 5.16 6.03
N PHE A 79 0.04 5.07 6.70
CA PHE A 79 -0.04 5.07 8.15
C PHE A 79 0.39 3.75 8.78
N VAL A 80 0.36 2.63 8.04
CA VAL A 80 0.87 1.33 8.50
C VAL A 80 2.39 1.23 8.31
N PHE A 81 2.92 1.81 7.24
CA PHE A 81 4.32 1.66 6.85
C PHE A 81 5.29 2.16 7.94
N ALA A 82 5.14 3.40 8.39
CA ALA A 82 6.06 4.01 9.35
C ALA A 82 6.07 3.27 10.70
N PRO A 83 4.91 2.94 11.31
CA PRO A 83 4.87 2.08 12.49
C PRO A 83 5.48 0.68 12.24
N ALA A 84 5.13 0.01 11.14
CA ALA A 84 5.65 -1.34 10.87
C ALA A 84 7.18 -1.36 10.76
N LEU A 85 7.77 -0.38 10.08
CA LEU A 85 9.22 -0.23 9.96
C LEU A 85 9.87 0.06 11.33
N TYR A 86 9.27 0.95 12.12
CA TYR A 86 9.75 1.28 13.46
C TYR A 86 9.79 0.05 14.38
N LEU A 87 8.76 -0.81 14.33
CA LEU A 87 8.72 -2.04 15.12
C LEU A 87 9.71 -3.09 14.64
N ALA A 88 9.92 -3.18 13.33
CA ALA A 88 10.95 -4.06 12.78
C ALA A 88 12.33 -3.65 13.30
N LEU A 89 12.66 -2.36 13.27
CA LEU A 89 13.93 -1.83 13.75
C LEU A 89 14.12 -2.04 15.26
N GLN A 90 13.12 -1.71 16.09
CA GLN A 90 13.18 -1.98 17.53
C GLN A 90 13.40 -3.46 17.84
N ALA A 91 12.69 -4.34 17.13
CA ALA A 91 12.81 -5.78 17.34
C ALA A 91 14.20 -6.29 16.91
N TYR A 92 14.81 -5.72 15.86
CA TYR A 92 16.21 -6.01 15.50
C TYR A 92 17.22 -5.48 16.52
N LEU A 93 16.91 -4.37 17.20
CA LEU A 93 17.73 -3.82 18.29
C LEU A 93 17.57 -4.59 19.61
N GLY A 94 16.69 -5.60 19.66
CA GLY A 94 16.45 -6.42 20.86
C GLY A 94 15.59 -5.72 21.91
N GLU A 95 14.96 -4.59 21.57
CA GLU A 95 14.04 -3.89 22.47
C GLU A 95 12.69 -4.62 22.52
N LYS A 96 12.14 -4.74 23.74
CA LYS A 96 10.83 -5.36 23.92
C LYS A 96 9.75 -4.38 23.49
N SER A 97 8.91 -4.76 22.52
CA SER A 97 7.74 -3.96 22.17
C SER A 97 6.75 -3.91 23.33
N GLY A 98 6.31 -2.71 23.68
CA GLY A 98 5.33 -2.49 24.74
C GLY A 98 3.94 -2.99 24.37
N ARG A 99 3.03 -3.11 25.35
CA ARG A 99 1.65 -3.54 25.11
C ARG A 99 0.82 -2.52 24.29
N PHE A 100 1.24 -1.25 24.29
CA PHE A 100 0.61 -0.13 23.56
C PHE A 100 1.09 0.03 22.11
N THR A 101 2.01 -0.81 21.67
CA THR A 101 2.58 -0.78 20.32
C THR A 101 1.53 -0.88 19.21
N TRP A 102 0.43 -1.62 19.46
CA TRP A 102 -0.69 -1.77 18.52
C TRP A 102 -1.49 -0.47 18.30
N LEU A 103 -1.40 0.50 19.22
CA LEU A 103 -2.12 1.77 19.11
C LEU A 103 -1.55 2.66 17.99
N HIS A 104 -0.28 2.46 17.61
CA HIS A 104 0.30 3.16 16.45
C HIS A 104 -0.35 2.77 15.12
N PHE A 105 -1.06 1.64 15.05
CA PHE A 105 -1.84 1.24 13.88
C PHE A 105 -3.29 1.76 13.93
N ALA A 106 -3.73 2.37 15.04
CA ALA A 106 -5.09 2.90 15.15
C ALA A 106 -5.40 4.01 14.13
N PRO A 107 -4.50 4.97 13.83
CA PRO A 107 -4.73 5.96 12.77
C PRO A 107 -4.96 5.30 11.41
N ALA A 108 -4.20 4.24 11.09
CA ALA A 108 -4.36 3.49 9.86
C ALA A 108 -5.73 2.79 9.78
N GLY A 109 -6.18 2.17 10.87
CA GLY A 109 -7.50 1.53 10.95
C GLY A 109 -8.66 2.52 10.85
N ILE A 110 -8.56 3.67 11.55
CA ILE A 110 -9.58 4.72 11.50
C ILE A 110 -9.67 5.31 10.09
N TYR A 111 -8.51 5.60 9.47
CA TYR A 111 -8.46 6.13 8.12
C TYR A 111 -8.97 5.10 7.09
N PHE A 112 -8.60 3.83 7.22
CA PHE A 112 -9.14 2.76 6.37
C PHE A 112 -10.66 2.67 6.44
N LEU A 113 -11.23 2.71 7.65
CA LEU A 113 -12.69 2.72 7.82
C LEU A 113 -13.32 3.97 7.21
N TYR A 114 -12.71 5.14 7.40
CA TYR A 114 -13.16 6.38 6.75
C TYR A 114 -13.15 6.24 5.22
N SER A 115 -12.09 5.70 4.63
CA SER A 115 -12.01 5.47 3.18
C SER A 115 -13.09 4.48 2.70
N CYS A 116 -13.31 3.38 3.43
CA CYS A 116 -14.39 2.41 3.16
C CYS A 116 -15.78 3.05 3.14
N PHE A 117 -16.09 3.92 4.11
CA PHE A 117 -17.44 4.45 4.29
C PHE A 117 -17.71 5.78 3.61
N ALA A 118 -16.69 6.59 3.31
CA ALA A 118 -16.85 7.93 2.75
C ALA A 118 -16.36 8.03 1.30
N LEU A 119 -15.16 7.50 1.00
CA LEU A 119 -14.53 7.61 -0.32
C LEU A 119 -15.16 6.62 -1.32
N TYR A 120 -15.36 5.36 -0.92
CA TYR A 120 -15.93 4.34 -1.83
C TYR A 120 -17.46 4.39 -1.95
N SER A 121 -18.14 5.11 -1.07
CA SER A 121 -19.57 5.43 -1.23
C SER A 121 -19.82 6.56 -2.23
N LEU A 122 -18.78 7.30 -2.65
CA LEU A 122 -18.90 8.45 -3.52
C LEU A 122 -19.10 8.00 -4.98
N PRO A 123 -20.01 8.62 -5.75
CA PRO A 123 -20.19 8.28 -7.15
C PRO A 123 -18.97 8.67 -7.99
N ILE A 124 -18.60 7.78 -8.94
CA ILE A 124 -17.43 7.87 -9.84
C ILE A 124 -17.21 9.26 -10.49
N PRO A 125 -18.24 10.03 -10.90
CA PRO A 125 -18.03 11.36 -11.50
C PRO A 125 -17.30 12.35 -10.59
N LEU A 126 -17.46 12.25 -9.26
CA LEU A 126 -16.76 13.14 -8.32
C LEU A 126 -15.29 12.76 -8.15
N GLN A 127 -14.97 11.46 -8.25
CA GLN A 127 -13.60 10.94 -8.15
C GLN A 127 -12.74 11.46 -9.30
N ILE A 128 -13.30 11.52 -10.51
CA ILE A 128 -12.64 12.05 -11.71
C ILE A 128 -12.30 13.55 -11.54
N GLN A 129 -13.17 14.31 -10.87
CA GLN A 129 -12.99 15.75 -10.69
C GLN A 129 -11.92 16.11 -9.64
N GLN A 130 -11.56 15.16 -8.76
CA GLN A 130 -10.47 15.32 -7.79
C GLN A 130 -9.08 14.95 -8.35
N GLN A 131 -9.03 14.36 -9.56
CA GLN A 131 -7.79 13.97 -10.23
C GLN A 131 -7.31 14.98 -11.29
N HIS A 132 -7.99 16.13 -11.41
CA HIS A 132 -7.64 17.27 -12.28
C HIS A 132 -7.17 18.47 -11.44
#